data_AF-A0A8D3A7H0-F1
#
_entry.id   AF-A0A8D3A7H0-F1
#
_cell.length_a   1.000
_cell.length_b   1.000
_cell.length_c   1.000
_cell.angle_alpha   90.00
_cell.angle_beta   90.00
_cell.angle_gamma   90.00
#
_symmetry.space_group_name_H-M   'P 1'
#
loop_
_entity.id
_entity.type
_entity.pdbx_description
1 polymer ?
#
loop_
_entity_poly.entity_id
_entity_poly.type
_entity_poly.pdbx_seq_one_letter_code
_entity_poly.pdbx_strand_id
1 'polypeptide(L)'
;MKNNNKVKEHGRKVMTGVAMGVAKIDDLSAGLLELSERHAFQLRVDPANFKLLSHCILVVMAIMYPKDFTPEVHVAMDKFLISLSLAISEKYR
;
A
#
# COMPACT_ATOMS: atom_id res chain seq x y z
N MET A 1 -15.30 2.73 16.64
CA MET A 1 -14.69 2.51 15.29
C MET A 1 -13.94 1.18 15.13
N LYS A 2 -13.33 0.57 16.15
CA LYS A 2 -12.52 -0.68 16.03
C LYS A 2 -13.27 -1.95 15.53
N ASN A 3 -14.60 -1.95 15.41
CA ASN A 3 -15.42 -3.12 15.06
C ASN A 3 -16.39 -2.89 13.89
N ASN A 4 -15.97 -2.17 12.86
CA ASN A 4 -16.76 -2.07 11.61
C ASN A 4 -16.35 -3.19 10.64
N ASN A 5 -17.27 -4.12 10.36
CA ASN A 5 -17.02 -5.26 9.47
C ASN A 5 -16.67 -4.84 8.04
N LYS A 6 -17.28 -3.76 7.52
CA LYS A 6 -16.98 -3.24 6.18
C LYS A 6 -15.53 -2.72 6.09
N VAL A 7 -15.05 -2.06 7.15
CA VAL A 7 -13.66 -1.57 7.21
C VAL A 7 -12.68 -2.74 7.27
N LYS A 8 -12.96 -3.76 8.08
CA LYS A 8 -12.12 -4.97 8.15
C LYS A 8 -12.05 -5.69 6.80
N GLU A 9 -13.18 -5.84 6.12
CA GLU A 9 -13.24 -6.46 4.79
C GLU A 9 -12.47 -5.64 3.74
N HIS A 10 -12.63 -4.32 3.77
CA HIS A 10 -11.90 -3.44 2.86
C HIS A 10 -10.39 -3.45 3.13
N GLY A 11 -9.98 -3.45 4.41
CA GLY A 11 -8.56 -3.60 4.78
C GLY A 11 -7.95 -4.88 4.22
N ARG A 12 -8.68 -5.99 4.22
CA ARG A 12 -8.24 -7.24 3.57
C ARG A 12 -8.07 -7.06 2.05
N LYS A 13 -8.99 -6.36 1.38
CA LYS A 13 -8.88 -6.07 -0.07
C LYS A 13 -7.65 -5.21 -0.37
N VAL A 14 -7.39 -4.19 0.45
CA VAL A 14 -6.18 -3.35 0.34
C VAL A 14 -4.91 -4.19 0.49
N MET A 15 -4.83 -5.05 1.52
CA MET A 15 -3.64 -5.91 1.71
C MET A 15 -3.47 -6.94 0.59
N THR A 16 -4.55 -7.37 -0.06
CA THR A 16 -4.47 -8.20 -1.28
C THR A 16 -3.82 -7.43 -2.43
N GLY A 17 -4.14 -6.14 -2.58
CA GLY A 17 -3.46 -5.26 -3.55
C GLY A 17 -1.97 -5.06 -3.24
N VAL A 18 -1.60 -4.95 -1.96
CA VAL A 18 -0.18 -4.92 -1.54
C VAL A 18 0.53 -6.22 -1.94
N ALA A 19 -0.11 -7.38 -1.73
CA ALA A 19 0.44 -8.67 -2.14
C ALA A 19 0.61 -8.80 -3.66
N MET A 20 -0.32 -8.24 -4.45
CA MET A 20 -0.14 -8.14 -5.91
C MET A 20 1.10 -7.30 -6.27
N GLY A 21 1.34 -6.20 -5.56
CA GLY A 21 2.55 -5.40 -5.72
C GLY A 21 3.82 -6.22 -5.44
N VAL A 22 3.84 -7.04 -4.39
CA VAL A 22 4.96 -7.96 -4.12
C VAL A 22 5.18 -8.95 -5.27
N ALA A 23 4.11 -9.53 -5.82
CA ALA A 23 4.19 -10.46 -6.94
C ALA A 23 4.62 -9.82 -8.27
N LYS A 24 4.58 -8.47 -8.36
CA LYS A 24 4.93 -7.67 -9.54
C LYS A 24 6.06 -6.69 -9.23
N ILE A 25 6.91 -7.00 -8.25
CA ILE A 25 7.90 -6.06 -7.71
C ILE A 25 8.94 -5.59 -8.75
N ASP A 26 9.20 -6.40 -9.78
CA ASP A 26 10.12 -6.05 -10.87
C ASP A 26 9.58 -4.93 -11.78
N ASP A 27 8.25 -4.84 -11.92
CA ASP A 27 7.56 -3.80 -12.70
C ASP A 27 6.19 -3.48 -12.07
N LEU A 28 6.23 -2.63 -11.04
CA LEU A 28 5.04 -2.20 -10.30
C LEU A 28 4.10 -1.33 -11.16
N SER A 29 4.67 -0.50 -12.03
CA SER A 29 3.95 0.43 -12.90
C SER A 29 3.03 -0.32 -13.87
N ALA A 30 3.57 -1.30 -14.60
CA ALA A 30 2.76 -2.14 -15.47
C ALA A 30 1.83 -3.06 -14.67
N GLY A 31 2.33 -3.63 -13.56
CA GLY A 31 1.57 -4.57 -12.74
C GLY A 31 0.36 -3.98 -12.01
N LEU A 32 0.34 -2.68 -11.74
CA LEU A 32 -0.71 -1.99 -10.97
C LEU A 32 -1.47 -0.95 -11.79
N LEU A 33 -1.29 -0.94 -13.10
CA LEU A 33 -1.92 -0.01 -14.04
C LEU A 33 -3.44 0.10 -13.84
N GLU A 34 -4.17 -1.02 -13.86
CA GLU A 34 -5.62 -1.05 -13.68
C GLU A 34 -6.04 -0.51 -12.30
N LEU A 35 -5.24 -0.79 -11.27
CA LEU A 35 -5.50 -0.30 -9.92
C LEU A 35 -5.31 1.22 -9.83
N SER A 36 -4.30 1.75 -10.53
CA SER A 36 -4.04 3.19 -10.64
C SER A 36 -5.21 3.91 -11.33
N GLU A 37 -5.66 3.41 -12.48
CA GLU A 37 -6.79 3.99 -13.23
C GLU A 37 -8.08 4.00 -12.40
N ARG A 38 -8.33 2.91 -11.67
CA ARG A 38 -9.49 2.83 -10.78
C ARG A 38 -9.44 3.88 -9.68
N HIS A 39 -8.29 4.05 -9.03
CA HIS A 39 -8.15 5.03 -7.95
C HIS A 39 -8.19 6.47 -8.46
N ALA A 40 -7.64 6.75 -9.65
CA ALA A 40 -7.64 8.07 -10.28
C ALA A 40 -9.03 8.47 -10.79
N PHE A 41 -9.65 7.64 -11.63
CA PHE A 41 -10.83 8.05 -12.40
C PHE A 41 -12.17 7.66 -11.77
N GLN A 42 -12.24 6.48 -11.14
CA GLN A 42 -13.50 5.97 -10.56
C GLN A 42 -13.65 6.37 -9.10
N LEU A 43 -12.63 6.15 -8.28
CA LEU A 43 -12.68 6.41 -6.84
C LEU A 43 -12.25 7.82 -6.47
N ARG A 44 -11.44 8.47 -7.33
CA ARG A 44 -10.91 9.84 -7.17
C ARG A 44 -10.23 10.05 -5.81
N VAL A 45 -9.44 9.06 -5.38
CA VAL A 45 -8.71 9.12 -4.11
C VAL A 45 -7.53 10.07 -4.26
N ASP A 46 -7.34 11.05 -3.37
CA ASP A 46 -6.14 11.90 -3.42
C ASP A 46 -4.88 11.03 -3.23
N PRO A 47 -3.89 11.08 -4.16
CA PRO A 47 -2.70 10.25 -4.10
C PRO A 47 -1.82 10.50 -2.86
N ALA A 48 -1.98 11.64 -2.17
CA ALA A 48 -1.33 11.86 -0.86
C ALA A 48 -1.75 10.81 0.20
N ASN A 49 -2.95 10.23 0.08
CA ASN A 49 -3.46 9.24 1.03
C ASN A 49 -2.69 7.91 0.99
N PHE A 50 -2.06 7.54 -0.14
CA PHE A 50 -1.27 6.31 -0.22
C PHE A 50 -0.03 6.36 0.66
N LYS A 51 0.61 7.53 0.77
CA LYS A 51 1.75 7.75 1.67
C LYS A 51 1.34 7.66 3.13
N LEU A 52 0.19 8.24 3.48
CA LEU A 52 -0.36 8.15 4.85
C LEU A 52 -0.64 6.69 5.22
N LEU A 53 -1.29 5.95 4.33
CA LEU A 53 -1.57 4.53 4.54
C LEU A 53 -0.29 3.70 4.68
N SER A 54 0.72 3.95 3.83
CA SER A 54 2.03 3.29 3.91
C SER A 54 2.67 3.48 5.28
N HIS A 55 2.64 4.69 5.82
CA HIS A 55 3.16 4.95 7.17
C HIS A 55 2.38 4.20 8.25
N CYS A 56 1.04 4.15 8.15
CA CYS A 56 0.23 3.36 9.09
C CYS A 56 0.59 1.87 9.03
N ILE A 57 0.87 1.31 7.86
CA ILE A 57 1.31 -0.09 7.70
C ILE A 57 2.67 -0.30 8.39
N LEU A 58 3.64 0.60 8.22
CA LEU A 58 4.95 0.54 8.89
C LEU A 58 4.81 0.54 10.41
N VAL A 59 3.99 1.43 10.96
CA VAL A 59 3.74 1.49 12.41
C VAL A 59 3.10 0.19 12.92
N VAL A 60 2.13 -0.37 12.18
CA VAL A 60 1.51 -1.64 12.56
C VAL A 60 2.52 -2.80 12.50
N MET A 61 3.38 -2.86 11.48
CA MET A 61 4.44 -3.89 11.42
C MET A 61 5.41 -3.77 12.58
N ALA A 62 5.83 -2.57 12.96
CA ALA A 62 6.69 -2.34 14.12
C ALA A 62 6.05 -2.82 15.44
N ILE A 63 4.75 -2.61 15.60
CA ILE A 63 4.00 -3.07 16.79
C ILE A 63 3.85 -4.60 16.79
N MET A 64 3.59 -5.21 15.64
CA MET A 64 3.33 -6.65 15.52
C MET A 64 4.62 -7.50 15.57
N TYR A 65 5.73 -6.98 15.06
CA TYR A 65 7.01 -7.68 14.94
C TYR A 65 8.16 -6.90 15.58
N PRO A 66 8.07 -6.51 16.87
CA PRO A 66 9.01 -5.56 17.48
C PRO A 66 10.47 -6.06 17.53
N LYS A 67 10.69 -7.39 17.46
CA LYS A 67 12.04 -7.99 17.45
C LYS A 67 12.60 -8.16 16.04
N ASP A 68 11.72 -8.42 15.06
CA ASP A 68 12.10 -8.74 13.68
C ASP A 68 12.06 -7.49 12.78
N PHE A 69 11.42 -6.41 13.22
CA PHE A 69 11.38 -5.12 12.52
C PHE A 69 12.66 -4.33 12.75
N THR A 70 13.78 -4.89 12.28
CA THR A 70 15.10 -4.25 12.34
C THR A 70 15.17 -3.02 11.41
N PRO A 71 16.18 -2.14 11.56
CA PRO A 71 16.36 -1.01 10.66
C PRO A 71 16.43 -1.40 9.17
N GLU A 72 17.03 -2.55 8.85
CA GLU A 72 17.13 -3.07 7.48
C GLU A 72 15.76 -3.46 6.94
N VAL A 73 14.94 -4.15 7.74
CA VAL A 73 13.57 -4.51 7.38
C VAL A 73 12.70 -3.26 7.21
N HIS A 74 12.85 -2.28 8.11
CA HIS A 74 12.14 -1.00 8.02
C HIS A 74 12.46 -0.28 6.71
N VAL A 75 13.74 -0.12 6.37
CA VAL A 75 14.17 0.54 5.13
C VAL A 75 13.70 -0.21 3.88
N ALA A 76 13.82 -1.54 3.87
CA ALA A 76 13.35 -2.35 2.74
C ALA A 76 11.85 -2.18 2.52
N MET A 77 11.07 -2.19 3.60
CA MET A 77 9.62 -2.12 3.53
C MET A 77 9.11 -0.72 3.22
N ASP A 78 9.74 0.32 3.75
CA ASP A 78 9.48 1.71 3.38
C ASP A 78 9.75 1.96 1.88
N LYS A 79 10.91 1.50 1.38
CA LYS A 79 11.25 1.60 -0.05
C LYS A 79 10.22 0.93 -0.95
N PHE A 80 9.77 -0.27 -0.57
CA PHE A 80 8.72 -0.97 -1.31
C PHE A 80 7.39 -0.21 -1.29
N LEU A 81 6.92 0.24 -0.12
CA LEU A 81 5.64 0.94 0.01
C LEU A 81 5.63 2.32 -0.68
N ILE A 82 6.77 3.02 -0.72
CA ILE A 82 6.94 4.24 -1.50
C ILE A 82 6.81 3.94 -3.00
N SER A 83 7.49 2.90 -3.49
CA SER A 83 7.45 2.49 -4.89
C SER A 83 6.03 2.04 -5.31
N LEU A 84 5.35 1.30 -4.43
CA LEU A 84 3.95 0.92 -4.58
C LEU A 84 3.03 2.15 -4.68
N SER A 85 3.20 3.10 -3.77
CA SER A 85 2.40 4.34 -3.76
C SER A 85 2.62 5.17 -5.02
N LEU A 86 3.85 5.20 -5.54
CA LEU A 86 4.18 5.87 -6.79
C LEU A 86 3.47 5.21 -7.98
N ALA A 87 3.57 3.89 -8.10
CA ALA A 87 2.93 3.12 -9.18
C ALA A 87 1.40 3.32 -9.22
N ILE A 88 0.74 3.26 -8.05
CA ILE A 88 -0.72 3.50 -7.98
C ILE A 88 -1.05 4.97 -8.31
N SER A 89 -0.11 5.90 -8.15
CA SER A 89 -0.30 7.32 -8.45
C SER A 89 -0.02 7.70 -9.91
N GLU A 90 0.39 6.78 -10.79
CA GLU A 90 0.85 7.13 -12.14
C GLU A 90 -0.25 7.72 -13.03
N LYS A 91 -1.47 7.18 -12.99
CA LYS A 91 -2.59 7.60 -13.85
C LYS A 91 -3.37 8.81 -13.35
N TYR A 92 -2.85 9.47 -12.32
CA TYR A 92 -3.40 10.73 -11.83
C TYR A 92 -2.97 11.94 -12.66
N ARG A 93 -2.00 11.76 -13.57
CA ARG A 93 -1.49 12.78 -14.48
C ARG A 93 -1.93 12.50 -15.90
#